data_AF-A0A5K1BV33-F1
#
_entry.id   AF-A0A5K1BV33-F1
#
_cell.length_a   1.000
_cell.length_b   1.000
_cell.length_c   1.000
_cell.angle_alpha   90.00
_cell.angle_beta   90.00
_cell.angle_gamma   90.00
#
_symmetry.space_group_name_H-M   'P 1'
#
loop_
_entity.id
_entity.type
_entity.pdbx_description
1 polymer ?
#
loop_
_entity_poly.entity_id
_entity_poly.type
_entity_poly.pdbx_seq_one_letter_code
_entity_poly.pdbx_strand_id
1 'polypeptide(L)' 'LEQESGFFFNMKYFEDAVHNGEWDEVEKYLSGFTKVDDNRYSMKIFFEIRKQKYLEALD' A
#
# COMPACT_ATOMS: atom_id res chain seq x y z
N LEU A 1 -11.42 8.13 7.90
CA LEU A 1 -10.74 9.04 8.86
C LEU A 1 -9.22 9.05 8.70
N GLU A 2 -8.48 7.95 8.95
CA GLU A 2 -7.00 7.93 8.81
C GLU A 2 -6.55 8.26 7.38
N GLN A 3 -6.98 7.46 6.40
CA GLN A 3 -6.67 7.64 4.97
C GLN A 3 -7.13 9.01 4.43
N GLU A 4 -8.32 9.46 4.81
CA GLU A 4 -8.89 10.72 4.30
C GLU A 4 -8.21 11.96 4.91
N SER A 5 -7.69 11.84 6.13
CA SER A 5 -7.03 12.95 6.82
C SER A 5 -5.52 13.00 6.57
N GLY A 6 -4.89 11.85 6.31
CA GLY A 6 -3.45 11.73 6.10
C GLY A 6 -2.58 12.01 7.35
N PHE A 7 -3.18 12.24 8.53
CA PHE A 7 -2.44 12.67 9.72
C PHE A 7 -1.76 11.53 10.49
N PHE A 8 -2.26 10.31 10.38
CA PHE A 8 -1.72 9.16 11.09
C PHE A 8 -1.73 7.93 10.19
N PHE A 9 -0.56 7.32 10.02
CA PHE A 9 -0.40 6.06 9.30
C PHE A 9 -0.40 4.90 10.31
N ASN A 10 -1.41 4.04 10.23
CA ASN A 10 -1.57 2.90 11.12
C ASN A 10 -0.81 1.69 10.56
N MET A 11 0.41 1.48 11.06
CA MET A 11 1.26 0.36 10.64
C MET A 11 0.61 -1.00 10.85
N LYS A 12 -0.09 -1.20 11.97
CA LYS A 12 -0.74 -2.48 12.27
C LYS A 12 -1.83 -2.81 11.25
N TYR A 13 -2.68 -1.84 10.94
CA TYR A 13 -3.71 -2.01 9.92
C TYR A 13 -3.12 -2.32 8.55
N PHE A 14 -2.06 -1.60 8.17
CA PHE A 14 -1.36 -1.84 6.91
C PHE A 14 -0.73 -3.24 6.85
N GLU A 15 -0.07 -3.68 7.92
CA GLU A 15 0.51 -5.03 8.02
C GLU A 15 -0.56 -6.12 7.92
N ASP A 16 -1.68 -5.96 8.64
CA ASP A 16 -2.80 -6.91 8.61
C ASP A 16 -3.39 -7.02 7.18
N ALA A 17 -3.60 -5.89 6.48
CA ALA A 17 -4.12 -5.87 5.11
C ALA A 17 -3.14 -6.49 4.10
N VAL A 18 -1.84 -6.23 4.24
CA VAL A 18 -0.79 -6.86 3.41
C VAL A 18 -0.72 -8.36 3.66
N HIS A 19 -0.80 -8.80 4.91
CA HIS A 19 -0.76 -10.22 5.27
C HIS A 19 -1.96 -11.01 4.72
N ASN A 20 -3.13 -10.36 4.65
CA ASN A 20 -4.35 -10.95 4.09
C ASN A 20 -4.40 -10.92 2.55
N GLY A 21 -3.44 -10.27 1.87
CA GLY A 21 -3.44 -10.12 0.41
C GLY A 21 -4.52 -9.16 -0.11
N GLU A 22 -4.99 -8.22 0.72
CA GLU A 22 -6.04 -7.25 0.36
C GLU A 22 -5.48 -6.10 -0.49
N TRP A 23 -4.86 -6.43 -1.64
CA TRP A 23 -4.02 -5.51 -2.42
C TRP A 23 -4.71 -4.21 -2.86
N ASP A 24 -6.01 -4.25 -3.16
CA ASP A 24 -6.75 -3.06 -3.56
C ASP A 24 -6.94 -2.10 -2.37
N GLU A 25 -7.12 -2.63 -1.16
CA GLU A 25 -7.21 -1.82 0.06
C GLU A 25 -5.84 -1.29 0.48
N VAL A 26 -4.78 -2.08 0.32
CA VAL A 26 -3.40 -1.64 0.56
C VAL A 26 -3.04 -0.43 -0.32
N GLU A 27 -3.32 -0.48 -1.63
CA GLU A 27 -3.06 0.66 -2.53
C GLU A 27 -3.95 1.87 -2.19
N LYS A 28 -5.22 1.63 -1.88
CA LYS A 28 -6.16 2.69 -1.50
C LYS A 28 -5.75 3.37 -0.19
N TYR A 29 -5.34 2.62 0.82
CA TYR A 29 -4.88 3.19 2.08
C TYR A 29 -3.60 4.03 1.88
N LEU A 30 -2.62 3.51 1.14
CA LEU A 30 -1.38 4.23 0.83
C LEU A 30 -1.63 5.54 0.07
N SER A 31 -2.62 5.56 -0.83
CA SER A 31 -2.93 6.77 -1.62
C SER A 31 -3.41 7.95 -0.77
N GLY A 32 -3.83 7.71 0.49
CA GLY A 32 -4.13 8.76 1.46
C GLY A 32 -2.90 9.50 2.01
N PHE A 33 -1.71 8.92 1.86
CA PHE A 33 -0.46 9.44 2.45
C PHE A 33 0.59 9.79 1.41
N THR A 34 0.62 9.09 0.28
CA THR A 34 1.57 9.37 -0.81
C THR A 34 1.07 8.85 -2.16
N LYS A 35 1.50 9.50 -3.23
CA LYS A 35 1.35 9.04 -4.62
C LYS A 35 2.57 8.24 -5.06
N VAL A 36 2.38 7.48 -6.14
CA VAL A 36 3.42 6.61 -6.72
C VAL A 36 4.68 7.40 -7.10
N ASP A 37 4.54 8.66 -7.51
CA ASP A 37 5.59 9.51 -8.07
C ASP A 37 6.09 10.61 -7.13
N ASP A 38 5.61 10.68 -5.88
CA ASP A 38 6.02 11.73 -4.93
C ASP A 38 7.53 11.71 -4.63
N ASN A 39 8.10 10.51 -4.48
CA ASN A 39 9.53 10.31 -4.25
C ASN A 39 9.95 8.85 -4.52
N ARG A 40 11.26 8.59 -4.46
CA ARG A 40 11.85 7.26 -4.74
C ARG A 40 11.40 6.17 -3.75
N TYR A 41 11.07 6.52 -2.51
CA TYR A 41 10.57 5.56 -1.52
C TYR A 41 9.14 5.16 -1.82
N SER A 42 8.26 6.13 -2.11
CA SER A 42 6.88 5.86 -2.53
C SER A 42 6.84 4.97 -3.77
N MET A 43 7.65 5.30 -4.79
CA MET A 43 7.77 4.48 -6.00
C MET A 43 8.19 3.04 -5.68
N LYS A 44 9.15 2.85 -4.78
CA LYS A 44 9.62 1.52 -4.36
C LYS A 44 8.54 0.73 -3.61
N ILE A 45 7.77 1.38 -2.73
CA ILE A 45 6.70 0.74 -1.96
C ILE A 45 5.63 0.19 -2.91
N PHE A 46 5.09 1.03 -3.80
CA PHE A 46 4.10 0.61 -4.79
C PHE A 46 4.65 -0.47 -5.73
N PHE A 47 5.93 -0.39 -6.12
CA PHE A 47 6.55 -1.40 -6.94
C PHE A 47 6.57 -2.78 -6.28
N GLU A 48 7.01 -2.89 -5.02
CA GLU A 48 7.07 -4.19 -4.34
C GLU A 48 5.66 -4.78 -4.11
N ILE A 49 4.66 -3.96 -3.78
CA ILE A 49 3.26 -4.40 -3.63
C ILE A 49 2.72 -4.98 -4.95
N ARG A 50 2.87 -4.25 -6.05
CA ARG A 50 2.39 -4.69 -7.37
C ARG A 50 3.14 -5.91 -7.89
N LYS A 51 4.44 -5.99 -7.60
CA LYS A 51 5.26 -7.16 -7.90
C LYS A 51 4.77 -8.38 -7.13
N GLN A 52 4.47 -8.26 -5.84
CA GLN A 52 3.94 -9.36 -5.03
C GLN A 52 2.56 -9.81 -5.56
N LYS A 53 1.64 -8.87 -5.79
CA LYS A 53 0.33 -9.15 -6.41
C LYS A 53 0.47 -9.88 -7.75
N TYR A 54 1.44 -9.48 -8.57
CA TYR A 54 1.72 -10.13 -9.85
C TYR A 54 2.24 -11.56 -9.67
N LEU A 55 3.18 -11.79 -8.74
CA LEU A 55 3.73 -13.12 -8.47
C LEU A 55 2.65 -14.08 -7.94
N GLU A 56 1.76 -13.60 -7.07
CA GLU A 56 0.63 -14.40 -6.56
C GLU A 56 -0.39 -14.76 -7.64
N ALA A 57 -0.55 -13.93 -8.66
CA ALA A 57 -1.43 -14.24 -9.79
C ALA A 57 -0.80 -15.23 -10.80
N LEU A 58 0.51 -15.49 -10.70
CA LEU A 58 1.22 -16.48 -11.52
C LEU A 58 1.28 -17.87 -10.87
N ASP A 59 1.08 -17.97 -9.55
CA ASP A 59 0.99 -19.23 -8.80
C ASP A 59 -0.40 -19.88 -8.97
#